data_AF-A0A557ZRH3-F1
#
_entry.id   AF-A0A557ZRH3-F1
#
_cell.length_a   1.000
_cell.length_b   1.000
_cell.length_c   1.000
_cell.angle_alpha   90.00
_cell.angle_beta   90.00
_cell.angle_gamma   90.00
#
_symmetry.space_group_name_H-M   'P 1'
#
loop_
_entity.id
_entity.type
_entity.pdbx_description
1 polymer ?
#
loop_
_entity_poly.entity_id
_entity_poly.type
_entity_poly.pdbx_seq_one_letter_code
_entity_poly.pdbx_strand_id
1 'polypeptide(L)'
;MSTALLLLVYAGYLAARRACVDPRTAARRSAFAGIGGFALVPLVHFSVVWWRSLHQPATLLAPDPHPPIDPVMLAALTLAVAAFTAAAAWLFLRRVAILERSARPSRRVPVLTGARR
;
A
#
# COMPACT_ATOMS: atom_id res chain seq x y z
N MET A 1 17.85 0.57 12.91
CA MET A 1 17.78 -0.83 12.46
C MET A 1 16.51 -1.14 11.66
N SER A 2 15.34 -0.63 12.06
CA SER A 2 14.06 -0.95 11.42
C SER A 2 13.94 -0.50 9.96
N THR A 3 14.55 0.62 9.57
CA THR A 3 14.50 1.13 8.18
C THR A 3 15.29 0.25 7.18
N ALA A 4 16.42 -0.32 7.58
CA ALA A 4 17.17 -1.26 6.75
C ALA A 4 16.41 -2.59 6.56
N LEU A 5 15.73 -3.07 7.60
CA LEU A 5 14.85 -4.24 7.50
C LEU A 5 13.68 -3.97 6.55
N LEU A 6 13.01 -2.82 6.70
CA LEU A 6 11.94 -2.40 5.78
C LEU A 6 12.44 -2.27 4.33
N LEU A 7 13.64 -1.72 4.12
CA LEU A 7 14.28 -1.65 2.81
C LEU A 7 14.52 -3.03 2.22
N LEU A 8 15.05 -3.97 3.01
CA LEU A 8 15.31 -5.34 2.57
C LEU A 8 14.01 -6.07 2.20
N VAL A 9 12.96 -5.93 3.02
CA VAL A 9 11.64 -6.49 2.72
C VAL A 9 11.05 -5.87 1.45
N TYR A 10 11.18 -4.56 1.28
CA TYR A 10 10.70 -3.86 0.08
C TYR A 10 11.45 -4.31 -1.19
N ALA A 11 12.78 -4.39 -1.12
CA ALA A 11 13.60 -4.90 -2.22
C ALA A 11 13.27 -6.37 -2.53
N GLY A 12 13.08 -7.20 -1.50
CA GLY A 12 12.65 -8.59 -1.63
C GLY A 12 11.27 -8.72 -2.30
N TYR A 13 10.31 -7.87 -1.94
CA TYR A 13 9.01 -7.80 -2.58
C TYR A 13 9.12 -7.46 -4.09
N LEU A 14 9.91 -6.45 -4.44
CA LEU A 14 10.11 -6.04 -5.83
C LEU A 14 10.83 -7.13 -6.65
N ALA A 15 11.84 -7.77 -6.06
CA ALA A 15 12.57 -8.86 -6.69
C ALA A 15 11.65 -10.07 -6.94
N ALA A 16 10.87 -10.49 -5.94
CA ALA A 16 9.92 -11.59 -6.06
C ALA A 16 8.84 -11.31 -7.12
N ARG A 17 8.37 -10.06 -7.21
CA ARG A 17 7.39 -9.64 -8.23
C ARG A 17 7.96 -9.67 -9.65
N ARG A 18 9.26 -9.38 -9.82
CA ARG A 18 9.94 -9.39 -11.13
C ARG A 18 10.40 -10.78 -11.58
N ALA A 19 10.68 -11.68 -10.65
CA ALA A 19 11.19 -13.02 -10.96
C ALA A 19 10.13 -13.98 -11.53
N CYS A 20 8.83 -13.68 -11.40
CA CYS A 20 7.76 -14.52 -11.92
C CYS A 20 7.45 -14.21 -13.40
N VAL A 21 7.50 -15.25 -14.25
CA VAL A 21 7.26 -15.14 -15.69
C VAL A 21 5.77 -14.91 -16.02
N ASP A 22 4.86 -15.63 -15.36
CA ASP A 22 3.42 -15.42 -15.55
C ASP A 22 2.94 -14.20 -14.74
N PRO A 23 2.44 -13.13 -15.39
CA PRO A 23 2.00 -11.92 -14.70
C PRO A 23 0.85 -12.15 -13.71
N ARG A 24 -0.03 -13.13 -13.96
CA ARG A 24 -1.16 -13.43 -13.06
C ARG A 24 -0.68 -14.10 -11.77
N THR A 25 0.19 -15.10 -11.91
CA THR A 25 0.82 -15.77 -10.77
C THR A 25 1.72 -14.81 -9.99
N ALA A 26 2.48 -13.95 -10.68
CA ALA A 26 3.29 -12.89 -10.06
C ALA A 26 2.41 -11.97 -9.20
N ALA A 27 1.30 -11.46 -9.76
CA ALA A 27 0.38 -10.58 -9.04
C ALA A 27 -0.19 -11.25 -7.78
N ARG A 28 -0.61 -12.51 -7.88
CA ARG A 28 -1.19 -13.25 -6.74
C ARG A 28 -0.16 -13.51 -5.63
N ARG A 29 1.04 -13.98 -5.98
CA ARG A 29 2.12 -14.22 -5.01
C ARG A 29 2.58 -12.93 -4.34
N SER A 30 2.73 -11.86 -5.11
CA SER A 30 3.06 -10.53 -4.57
C SER A 30 1.96 -10.01 -3.65
N ALA A 31 0.67 -10.24 -3.94
CA ALA A 31 -0.40 -9.84 -3.03
C ALA A 31 -0.27 -10.50 -1.65
N PHE A 32 -0.01 -11.82 -1.61
CA PHE A 32 0.25 -12.52 -0.34
C PHE A 32 1.47 -11.97 0.40
N ALA A 33 2.57 -11.74 -0.31
CA ALA A 33 3.78 -11.15 0.29
C ALA A 33 3.52 -9.74 0.83
N GLY A 34 2.73 -8.92 0.13
CA GLY A 34 2.35 -7.58 0.57
C GLY A 34 1.46 -7.60 1.82
N ILE A 35 0.46 -8.49 1.86
CA ILE A 35 -0.41 -8.67 3.03
C ILE A 35 0.39 -9.19 4.22
N GLY A 36 1.26 -10.19 4.01
CA GLY A 36 2.17 -10.67 5.05
C GLY A 36 3.12 -9.58 5.55
N GLY A 37 3.58 -8.70 4.65
CA GLY A 37 4.39 -7.54 4.99
C GLY A 37 3.71 -6.57 5.96
N PHE A 38 2.38 -6.53 6.02
CA PHE A 38 1.65 -5.71 7.00
C PHE A 38 1.98 -6.12 8.45
N ALA A 39 2.35 -7.38 8.70
CA ALA A 39 2.78 -7.83 10.03
C ALA A 39 4.04 -7.10 10.53
N LEU A 40 4.82 -6.46 9.65
CA LEU A 40 5.92 -5.58 10.07
C LEU A 40 5.44 -4.32 10.79
N VAL A 41 4.22 -3.84 10.53
CA VAL A 41 3.69 -2.63 11.18
C VAL A 41 3.61 -2.80 12.70
N PRO A 42 2.90 -3.80 13.26
CA PRO A 42 2.91 -4.02 14.70
C PRO A 42 4.29 -4.43 15.21
N LEU A 43 5.05 -5.23 14.47
CA LEU A 43 6.42 -5.62 14.86
C LEU A 43 7.31 -4.41 15.10
N VAL A 44 7.33 -3.46 14.15
CA VAL A 44 8.13 -2.24 14.25
C VAL A 44 7.58 -1.31 15.33
N HIS A 45 6.26 -1.16 15.44
CA HIS A 45 5.65 -0.34 16.49
C HIS A 45 6.04 -0.84 17.90
N PHE A 46 5.84 -2.13 18.17
CA PHE A 46 6.16 -2.70 19.47
C PHE A 46 7.67 -2.83 19.69
N SER A 47 8.49 -2.90 18.63
CA SER A 47 9.95 -2.89 18.78
C SER A 47 10.45 -1.67 19.57
N VAL A 48 9.81 -0.50 19.39
CA VAL A 48 10.13 0.74 20.12
C VAL A 48 9.65 0.70 21.56
N VAL A 49 8.52 0.05 21.82
CA VAL A 49 7.96 -0.11 23.17
C VAL A 49 8.80 -1.09 24.01
N TRP A 50 9.25 -2.19 23.40
CA TRP A 50 10.01 -3.25 24.07
C TRP A 50 11.47 -2.86 24.31
N TRP A 51 12.12 -2.18 23.37
CA TRP A 51 13.51 -1.72 23.51
C TRP A 51 13.57 -0.20 23.70
N ARG A 52 13.28 0.25 24.92
CA ARG A 52 13.14 1.65 25.37
C ARG A 52 14.45 2.47 25.45
N SER A 53 15.37 2.32 24.50
CA SER A 53 16.74 2.82 24.70
C SER A 53 17.09 4.15 24.01
N LEU A 54 16.41 4.59 22.94
CA LEU A 54 16.86 5.79 22.18
C LEU A 54 15.81 6.50 21.30
N HIS A 55 14.59 5.96 21.14
CA HIS A 55 13.58 6.58 20.27
C HIS A 55 12.49 7.27 21.08
N GLN A 56 12.12 8.45 20.61
CA GLN A 56 11.01 9.23 21.16
C GLN A 56 9.73 8.37 21.18
N PRO A 57 8.97 8.37 22.29
CA PRO A 57 7.70 7.66 22.38
C PRO A 57 6.64 8.30 21.46
N ALA A 58 5.56 7.56 21.19
CA ALA A 58 4.47 8.07 20.37
C ALA A 58 3.82 9.32 20.98
N THR A 59 3.56 10.35 20.17
CA THR A 59 2.90 11.58 20.63
C THR A 59 1.38 11.48 20.62
N LEU A 60 0.77 10.91 19.56
CA LEU A 60 -0.69 10.85 19.39
C LEU A 60 -1.35 9.55 19.85
N LEU A 61 -0.61 8.44 19.80
CA LEU A 61 -1.10 7.11 20.13
C LEU A 61 -0.59 6.65 21.51
N ALA A 62 -0.11 7.59 22.32
CA ALA A 62 0.23 7.32 23.71
C ALA A 62 -1.03 7.00 24.52
N PRO A 63 -0.91 6.29 25.65
CA PRO A 63 -2.02 6.06 26.58
C PRO A 63 -2.59 7.35 27.18
N ASP A 64 -1.84 8.46 27.13
CA ASP A 64 -2.27 9.73 27.69
C ASP A 64 -3.36 10.41 26.84
N PRO A 65 -4.47 10.86 27.45
CA PRO A 65 -5.58 11.50 26.72
C PRO A 65 -5.23 12.87 26.12
N HIS A 66 -4.18 13.51 26.63
CA HIS A 66 -3.74 14.84 26.21
C HIS A 66 -2.38 14.73 25.51
N PRO A 67 -2.36 14.50 24.19
CA PRO A 67 -1.12 14.40 23.45
C PRO A 67 -0.36 15.74 23.49
N PRO A 68 0.93 15.76 23.84
CA PRO A 68 1.73 16.98 23.94
C PRO A 68 2.15 17.46 22.54
N ILE A 69 1.18 17.95 21.76
CA ILE A 69 1.38 18.46 20.39
C ILE A 69 0.70 19.82 20.23
N ASP A 70 1.38 20.73 19.53
CA ASP A 70 0.81 22.03 19.20
C ASP A 70 -0.41 21.88 18.27
N PRO A 71 -1.52 22.63 18.47
CA PRO A 71 -2.72 22.53 17.64
C PRO A 71 -2.47 22.74 16.15
N VAL A 72 -1.55 23.62 15.77
CA VAL A 72 -1.20 23.88 14.35
C VAL A 72 -0.47 22.67 13.77
N MET A 73 0.44 22.05 14.54
CA MET A 73 1.11 20.83 14.12
C MET A 73 0.14 19.65 14.00
N LEU A 74 -0.82 19.54 14.92
CA LEU A 74 -1.87 18.52 14.86
C LEU A 74 -2.76 18.70 13.62
N ALA A 75 -3.16 19.93 13.31
CA ALA A 75 -3.92 20.23 12.09
C ALA A 75 -3.12 19.88 10.83
N ALA A 76 -1.83 20.24 10.76
CA ALA A 76 -0.97 19.90 9.64
C ALA A 76 -0.80 18.38 9.48
N LEU A 77 -0.59 17.66 10.57
CA LEU A 77 -0.43 16.21 10.58
C LEU A 77 -1.72 15.49 10.14
N THR A 78 -2.87 15.88 10.68
CA THR A 78 -4.16 15.29 10.32
C THR A 78 -4.52 15.57 8.85
N LEU A 79 -4.27 16.79 8.36
CA LEU A 79 -4.44 17.12 6.94
C LEU A 79 -3.53 16.28 6.05
N ALA A 80 -2.26 16.14 6.40
CA ALA A 80 -1.30 15.33 5.65
C ALA A 80 -1.70 13.85 5.59
N VAL A 81 -2.11 13.28 6.73
CA VAL A 81 -2.61 11.89 6.81
C VAL A 81 -3.86 11.72 5.96
N ALA A 82 -4.82 12.65 6.06
CA ALA A 82 -6.05 12.60 5.29
C ALA A 82 -5.78 12.71 3.78
N ALA A 83 -4.96 13.67 3.36
CA ALA A 83 -4.59 13.87 1.96
C ALA A 83 -3.84 12.65 1.38
N PHE A 84 -2.85 12.12 2.11
CA PHE A 84 -2.13 10.92 1.69
C PHE A 84 -3.05 9.70 1.59
N THR A 85 -3.94 9.51 2.56
CA THR A 85 -4.91 8.40 2.56
C THR A 85 -5.88 8.52 1.39
N ALA A 86 -6.41 9.72 1.13
CA ALA A 86 -7.28 9.97 -0.02
C ALA A 86 -6.55 9.73 -1.35
N ALA A 87 -5.30 10.18 -1.48
CA ALA A 87 -4.49 9.93 -2.67
C ALA A 87 -4.22 8.43 -2.87
N ALA A 88 -3.88 7.70 -1.80
CA ALA A 88 -3.67 6.25 -1.84
C ALA A 88 -4.96 5.51 -2.24
N ALA A 89 -6.10 5.87 -1.66
CA ALA A 89 -7.40 5.30 -2.00
C ALA A 89 -7.77 5.58 -3.48
N TRP A 90 -7.55 6.81 -3.94
CA TRP A 90 -7.78 7.19 -5.34
C TRP A 90 -6.91 6.36 -6.29
N LEU A 91 -5.61 6.24 -6.04
CA LEU A 91 -4.69 5.43 -6.85
C LEU A 91 -5.10 3.95 -6.87
N PHE A 92 -5.51 3.41 -5.73
CA PHE A 92 -5.99 2.04 -5.61
C PHE A 92 -7.26 1.80 -6.45
N LEU A 93 -8.28 2.65 -6.30
CA LEU A 93 -9.52 2.55 -7.07
C LEU A 93 -9.27 2.71 -8.57
N ARG A 94 -8.39 3.64 -8.97
CA ARG A 94 -7.97 3.80 -10.36
C ARG A 94 -7.30 2.54 -10.90
N ARG A 95 -6.46 1.88 -10.10
CA ARG A 95 -5.81 0.63 -10.50
C ARG A 95 -6.84 -0.49 -10.69
N VAL A 96 -7.79 -0.65 -9.78
CA VAL A 96 -8.87 -1.64 -9.89
C VAL A 96 -9.71 -1.39 -11.14
N ALA A 97 -10.14 -0.15 -11.39
CA ALA A 97 -10.91 0.21 -12.57
C ALA A 97 -10.17 -0.09 -13.89
N ILE A 98 -8.85 0.11 -13.95
CA ILE A 98 -8.05 -0.25 -15.12
C ILE A 98 -8.04 -1.78 -15.33
N LEU A 99 -7.86 -2.55 -14.25
CA LEU A 99 -7.83 -4.01 -14.32
C LEU A 99 -9.18 -4.59 -14.78
N GLU A 100 -10.30 -4.04 -14.28
CA GLU A 100 -11.64 -4.44 -14.69
C GLU A 100 -11.91 -4.17 -16.17
N ARG A 101 -11.45 -3.02 -16.69
CA ARG A 101 -11.55 -2.69 -18.12
C ARG A 101 -10.76 -3.66 -18.99
N SER A 102 -9.57 -4.05 -18.56
CA SER A 102 -8.74 -5.02 -19.28
C SER A 102 -9.32 -6.44 -19.23
N ALA A 103 -10.11 -6.77 -18.20
CA ALA A 103 -10.75 -8.07 -18.04
C ALA A 103 -12.06 -8.21 -18.84
N ARG A 104 -12.71 -7.09 -19.22
CA ARG A 104 -13.93 -7.12 -20.04
C ARG A 104 -13.56 -7.52 -21.47
N PRO A 105 -14.06 -8.65 -22.00
CA PRO A 105 -13.79 -9.03 -23.39
C PRO A 105 -14.26 -7.90 -24.30
N SER A 106 -13.41 -7.49 -25.26
CA SER A 106 -13.85 -6.56 -26.28
C SER A 106 -15.10 -7.15 -26.92
N ARG A 107 -16.25 -6.48 -26.73
CA ARG A 107 -17.46 -6.80 -27.47
C ARG A 107 -17.05 -6.56 -28.91
N ARG A 108 -16.67 -7.62 -29.62
CA ARG A 108 -16.35 -7.56 -31.05
C ARG A 108 -17.57 -6.90 -31.67
N VAL A 109 -17.41 -5.65 -32.10
CA VAL A 109 -18.40 -5.02 -32.96
C VAL A 109 -18.56 -6.02 -34.10
N PRO A 110 -19.77 -6.58 -34.33
CA PRO A 110 -19.97 -7.41 -35.48
C PRO A 110 -19.61 -6.50 -36.65
N VAL A 111 -18.48 -6.78 -37.29
CA VAL A 111 -18.18 -6.19 -38.59
C VAL A 111 -19.34 -6.70 -39.43
N LEU A 112 -20.29 -5.81 -39.72
CA LEU A 112 -21.29 -6.05 -40.73
C LEU A 112 -20.51 -6.13 -42.04
N THR A 113 -19.94 -7.30 -42.31
CA THR A 113 -19.51 -7.67 -43.63
C THR A 113 -20.79 -7.75 -44.43
N GLY A 114 -21.17 -6.60 -45.00
CA GLY A 114 -22.15 -6.50 -46.05
C GLY A 114 -21.65 -7.30 -47.24
N ALA A 115 -21.93 -8.61 -47.19
CA ALA A 115 -22.02 -9.41 -48.38
C ALA A 115 -23.28 -8.95 -49.12
N ARG A 116 -23.12 -8.41 -50.32
CA ARG A 116 -23.71 -8.92 -51.56
C ARG A 116 -23.90 -7.83 -52.62
N ARG A 117 -23.32 -8.17 -53.79
CA ARG A 117 -23.69 -7.80 -55.16
C ARG A 117 -23.16 -6.47 -55.68
#